data_AF-Q2FM85-F1
#
_entry.id   AF-Q2FM85-F1
#
_cell.length_a   1.000
_cell.length_b   1.000
_cell.length_c   1.000
_cell.angle_alpha   90.00
_cell.angle_beta   90.00
_cell.angle_gamma   90.00
#
_symmetry.space_group_name_H-M   'P 1'
#
loop_
_entity.id
_entity.type
_entity.pdbx_description
1 polymer ?
#
loop_
_entity_poly.entity_id
_entity_poly.type
_entity_poly.pdbx_seq_one_letter_code
_entity_poly.pdbx_strand_id
1 'polypeptide(L)'
;MNISLYLQLGLIMAFIVGVVSATDNQIPNDIQTAVVDALTKADLISFTDESEQSRELIQTVREEFTNITGQISDYSGSGEITSDTAGLLTDYIQLWDTLLVAYDFMIQGGDHKLKGYDAILSNETNRYETGLQEFKAAKEMYDNAYEGLNNTQSLFSSFDVNTMSELLPDASIPSLVSVNKMLFRLRDTALICQAYQDFCSAEIAKETSGDVNSTEVQEPLNAATTMMKKLIPSPYVGQEAELFANITFT
;
A
#
# COMPACT_ATOMS: atom_id res chain seq x y z
N MET A 1 -10.31 32.94 22.81
CA MET A 1 -10.42 33.93 21.72
C MET A 1 -9.23 33.69 20.81
N ASN A 2 -9.44 32.98 19.70
CA ASN A 2 -8.44 32.79 18.65
C ASN A 2 -9.21 32.80 17.34
N ILE A 3 -8.91 33.80 16.51
CA ILE A 3 -9.42 33.89 15.14
C ILE A 3 -8.88 32.66 14.41
N SER A 4 -9.80 31.91 13.81
CA SER A 4 -9.53 30.63 13.15
C SER A 4 -8.41 30.74 12.11
N LEU A 5 -7.49 29.77 12.14
CA LEU A 5 -6.40 29.56 11.17
C LEU A 5 -6.92 29.60 9.70
N TYR A 6 -8.19 29.21 9.50
CA TYR A 6 -8.88 29.22 8.21
C TYR A 6 -9.13 30.65 7.66
N LEU A 7 -9.26 31.67 8.51
CA LEU A 7 -9.42 33.07 8.07
C LEU A 7 -8.06 33.72 7.74
N GLN A 8 -6.96 33.26 8.37
CA GLN A 8 -5.60 33.67 8.04
C GLN A 8 -5.11 33.02 6.74
N LEU A 9 -5.49 31.78 6.46
CA LEU A 9 -5.25 31.10 5.17
C LEU A 9 -6.05 31.74 4.02
N GLY A 10 -7.30 32.15 4.27
CA GLY A 10 -8.14 32.82 3.27
C GLY A 10 -7.63 34.20 2.79
N LEU A 11 -6.88 34.93 3.63
CA LEU A 11 -6.30 36.24 3.27
C LEU A 11 -4.92 36.15 2.59
N ILE A 12 -4.18 35.05 2.80
CA ILE A 12 -2.93 34.76 2.10
C ILE A 12 -3.22 34.30 0.65
N MET A 13 -4.32 33.56 0.43
CA MET A 13 -4.83 33.22 -0.90
C MET A 13 -5.17 34.45 -1.76
N ALA A 14 -5.76 35.50 -1.19
CA ALA A 14 -6.13 36.71 -1.93
C ALA A 14 -4.92 37.57 -2.37
N PHE A 15 -3.74 37.38 -1.76
CA PHE A 15 -2.52 38.14 -2.08
C PHE A 15 -1.63 37.42 -3.11
N ILE A 16 -1.68 36.08 -3.16
CA ILE A 16 -0.96 35.26 -4.16
C ILE A 16 -1.65 35.32 -5.53
N VAL A 17 -2.98 35.46 -5.56
CA VAL A 17 -3.76 35.70 -6.79
C VAL A 17 -3.41 37.05 -7.48
N GLY A 18 -2.68 37.95 -6.80
CA GLY A 18 -2.45 39.31 -7.28
C GLY A 18 -1.11 39.63 -7.96
N VAL A 19 -0.06 38.81 -7.85
CA VAL A 19 1.28 39.27 -8.26
C VAL A 19 2.14 38.17 -8.91
N VAL A 20 2.32 38.33 -10.23
CA VAL A 20 3.29 37.70 -11.16
C VAL A 20 2.78 36.56 -12.05
N SER A 21 2.12 37.03 -13.12
CA SER A 21 1.99 36.55 -14.50
C SER A 21 2.98 35.52 -15.09
N ALA A 22 2.39 34.72 -15.99
CA ALA A 22 2.89 34.25 -17.30
C ALA A 22 3.30 32.76 -17.39
N THR A 23 2.29 31.89 -17.54
CA THR A 23 2.07 31.11 -18.78
C THR A 23 0.62 30.62 -18.77
N ASP A 24 -0.13 30.91 -19.84
CA ASP A 24 -1.53 30.50 -20.02
C ASP A 24 -1.63 28.99 -20.27
N ASN A 25 -1.40 28.18 -19.24
CA ASN A 25 -1.78 26.76 -19.19
C ASN A 25 -2.64 26.55 -17.95
N GLN A 26 -3.87 27.06 -17.99
CA GLN A 26 -4.81 26.79 -16.92
C GLN A 26 -5.32 25.37 -17.12
N ILE A 27 -4.96 24.48 -16.19
CA ILE A 27 -5.60 23.16 -16.11
C ILE A 27 -7.12 23.41 -16.05
N PRO A 28 -7.89 22.79 -16.95
CA PRO A 28 -9.34 22.89 -16.91
C PRO A 28 -9.90 22.56 -15.53
N ASN A 29 -10.83 23.39 -15.04
CA ASN A 29 -11.39 23.25 -13.68
C ASN A 29 -12.03 21.88 -13.44
N ASP A 30 -12.57 21.25 -14.48
CA ASP A 30 -13.15 19.92 -14.44
C ASP A 30 -12.09 18.82 -14.28
N ILE A 31 -10.96 18.90 -14.98
CA ILE A 31 -9.79 18.02 -14.71
C ILE A 31 -9.33 18.20 -13.27
N GLN A 32 -9.17 19.45 -12.82
CA GLN A 32 -8.70 19.74 -11.46
C GLN A 32 -9.65 19.16 -10.41
N THR A 33 -10.96 19.40 -10.57
CA THR A 33 -11.98 18.90 -9.64
C THR A 33 -11.98 17.37 -9.61
N ALA A 34 -11.94 16.72 -10.77
CA ALA A 34 -11.94 15.27 -10.87
C ALA A 34 -10.71 14.64 -10.19
N VAL A 35 -9.52 15.22 -10.38
CA VAL A 35 -8.30 14.77 -9.70
C VAL A 35 -8.43 14.90 -8.18
N VAL A 36 -8.86 16.06 -7.68
CA VAL A 36 -8.99 16.30 -6.23
C VAL A 36 -10.03 15.36 -5.59
N ASP A 37 -11.17 15.13 -6.25
CA ASP A 37 -12.21 14.22 -5.77
C ASP A 37 -11.70 12.77 -5.69
N ALA A 38 -11.00 12.30 -6.73
CA ALA A 38 -10.42 10.96 -6.77
C ALA A 38 -9.38 10.75 -5.66
N LEU A 39 -8.52 11.75 -5.42
CA LEU A 39 -7.52 11.70 -4.34
C LEU A 39 -8.15 11.74 -2.96
N THR A 40 -9.20 12.54 -2.78
CA THR A 40 -9.95 12.59 -1.52
C THR A 40 -10.53 11.21 -1.19
N LYS A 41 -11.03 10.48 -2.20
CA LYS A 41 -11.49 9.09 -2.03
C LYS A 41 -10.34 8.13 -1.74
N ALA A 42 -9.18 8.32 -2.36
CA ALA A 42 -8.00 7.51 -2.07
C ALA A 42 -7.56 7.66 -0.60
N ASP A 43 -7.61 8.87 -0.06
CA ASP A 43 -7.30 9.12 1.35
C ASP A 43 -8.27 8.37 2.29
N LEU A 44 -9.54 8.17 1.89
CA LEU A 44 -10.54 7.41 2.65
C LEU A 44 -10.18 5.93 2.86
N ILE A 45 -9.37 5.33 1.97
CA ILE A 45 -8.94 3.92 2.08
C ILE A 45 -8.22 3.66 3.41
N SER A 46 -7.49 4.65 3.92
CA SER A 46 -6.75 4.53 5.18
C SER A 46 -7.62 4.61 6.44
N PHE A 47 -8.89 5.01 6.29
CA PHE A 47 -9.84 5.20 7.40
C PHE A 47 -10.90 4.10 7.47
N THR A 48 -10.91 3.16 6.52
CA THR A 48 -11.84 2.04 6.48
C THR A 48 -11.19 0.79 7.10
N ASP A 49 -11.78 0.29 8.18
CA ASP A 49 -11.37 -0.98 8.81
C ASP A 49 -11.90 -2.21 8.04
N GLU A 50 -12.71 -2.00 7.00
CA GLU A 50 -13.32 -3.05 6.18
C GLU A 50 -12.58 -3.22 4.85
N SER A 51 -12.03 -4.42 4.63
CA SER A 51 -11.21 -4.72 3.45
C SER A 51 -12.00 -4.68 2.13
N GLU A 52 -13.27 -5.11 2.13
CA GLU A 52 -14.13 -5.07 0.95
C GLU A 52 -14.44 -3.63 0.51
N GLN A 53 -14.86 -2.78 1.45
CA GLN A 53 -15.10 -1.36 1.17
C GLN A 53 -13.83 -0.65 0.68
N SER A 54 -12.68 -0.97 1.28
CA SER A 54 -11.38 -0.43 0.86
C SER A 54 -11.05 -0.80 -0.59
N ARG A 55 -11.34 -2.04 -1.01
CA ARG A 55 -11.13 -2.50 -2.40
C ARG A 55 -12.10 -1.85 -3.39
N GLU A 56 -13.37 -1.69 -3.03
CA GLU A 56 -14.34 -0.98 -3.87
C GLU A 56 -13.92 0.48 -4.09
N LEU A 57 -13.43 1.15 -3.05
CA LEU A 57 -12.87 2.50 -3.16
C LEU A 57 -11.65 2.53 -4.08
N ILE A 58 -10.71 1.58 -3.93
CA ILE A 58 -9.56 1.45 -4.84
C ILE A 58 -10.02 1.33 -6.28
N GLN A 59 -10.94 0.41 -6.58
CA GLN A 59 -11.44 0.22 -7.94
C GLN A 59 -12.07 1.51 -8.49
N THR A 60 -12.91 2.17 -7.69
CA THR A 60 -13.56 3.43 -8.06
C THR A 60 -12.55 4.50 -8.43
N VAL A 61 -11.52 4.71 -7.61
CA VAL A 61 -10.48 5.72 -7.86
C VAL A 61 -9.69 5.41 -9.14
N ARG A 62 -9.38 4.13 -9.39
CA ARG A 62 -8.65 3.72 -10.60
C ARG A 62 -9.47 3.91 -11.88
N GLU A 63 -10.78 3.67 -11.82
CA GLU A 63 -11.70 3.98 -12.91
C GLU A 63 -11.75 5.50 -13.17
N GLU A 64 -11.78 6.33 -12.12
CA GLU A 64 -11.70 7.79 -12.23
C GLU A 64 -10.38 8.25 -12.85
N PHE A 65 -9.25 7.69 -12.41
CA PHE A 65 -7.95 7.96 -13.01
C PHE A 65 -7.90 7.65 -14.50
N THR A 66 -8.47 6.51 -14.92
CA THR A 66 -8.55 6.16 -16.35
C THR A 66 -9.35 7.20 -17.13
N ASN A 67 -10.47 7.66 -16.58
CA ASN A 67 -11.28 8.70 -17.20
C ASN A 67 -10.55 10.05 -17.28
N ILE A 68 -9.88 10.46 -16.19
CA ILE A 68 -9.10 11.70 -16.12
C ILE A 68 -7.95 11.67 -17.11
N THR A 69 -7.22 10.56 -17.25
CA THR A 69 -6.16 10.43 -18.27
C THR A 69 -6.71 10.61 -19.69
N GLY A 70 -7.92 10.10 -19.96
CA GLY A 70 -8.63 10.37 -21.21
C GLY A 70 -8.90 11.86 -21.43
N GLN A 71 -9.43 12.55 -20.42
CA GLN A 71 -9.65 13.99 -20.45
C GLN A 71 -8.34 14.75 -20.73
N ILE A 72 -7.28 14.46 -19.97
CA ILE A 72 -5.95 15.07 -20.18
C ILE A 72 -5.48 14.92 -21.63
N SER A 73 -5.66 13.74 -22.23
CA SER A 73 -5.31 13.52 -23.64
C SER A 73 -6.13 14.40 -24.60
N ASP A 74 -7.43 14.55 -24.37
CA ASP A 74 -8.31 15.36 -25.20
C ASP A 74 -7.97 16.85 -25.10
N TYR A 75 -7.75 17.34 -23.87
CA TYR A 75 -7.35 18.72 -23.59
C TYR A 75 -5.94 19.03 -24.11
N SER A 76 -5.02 18.06 -24.09
CA SER A 76 -3.70 18.22 -24.72
C SER A 76 -3.81 18.27 -26.24
N GLY A 77 -4.67 17.43 -26.84
CA GLY A 77 -4.88 17.39 -28.30
C GLY A 77 -5.56 18.64 -28.87
N SER A 78 -6.39 19.31 -28.08
CA SER A 78 -7.01 20.60 -28.43
C SER A 78 -6.10 21.80 -28.20
N GLY A 79 -5.00 21.62 -27.46
CA GLY A 79 -4.04 22.68 -27.11
C GLY A 79 -4.48 23.53 -25.92
N GLU A 80 -5.50 23.10 -25.17
CA GLU A 80 -5.99 23.77 -23.96
C GLU A 80 -5.03 23.59 -22.77
N ILE A 81 -4.27 22.49 -22.76
CA ILE A 81 -3.09 22.32 -21.90
C ILE A 81 -1.87 21.95 -22.74
N THR A 82 -0.67 22.32 -22.29
CA THR A 82 0.57 21.90 -22.98
C THR A 82 0.84 20.42 -22.79
N SER A 83 1.62 19.87 -23.73
CA SER A 83 2.17 18.52 -23.63
C SER A 83 2.96 18.29 -22.34
N ASP A 84 3.69 19.30 -21.85
CA ASP A 84 4.48 19.17 -20.62
C ASP A 84 3.57 19.06 -19.38
N THR A 85 2.53 19.89 -19.29
CA THR A 85 1.53 19.83 -18.21
C THR A 85 0.74 18.52 -18.26
N ALA A 86 0.33 18.09 -19.46
CA ALA A 86 -0.38 16.83 -19.66
C ALA A 86 0.48 15.61 -19.27
N GLY A 87 1.76 15.62 -19.64
CA GLY A 87 2.72 14.60 -19.24
C GLY A 87 2.87 14.52 -17.72
N LEU A 88 3.08 15.66 -17.07
CA LEU A 88 3.26 15.70 -15.62
C LEU A 88 2.00 15.25 -14.85
N LEU A 89 0.79 15.62 -15.30
CA LEU A 89 -0.47 15.12 -14.71
C LEU A 89 -0.66 13.62 -14.93
N THR A 90 -0.27 13.11 -16.10
CA THR A 90 -0.35 11.67 -16.40
C THR A 90 0.62 10.88 -15.51
N ASP A 91 1.85 11.35 -15.34
CA ASP A 91 2.85 10.75 -14.46
C ASP A 91 2.36 10.74 -13.00
N TYR A 92 1.71 11.83 -12.56
CA TYR A 92 1.12 11.93 -11.24
C TYR A 92 -0.01 10.93 -10.99
N ILE A 93 -0.91 10.78 -11.96
CA ILE A 93 -1.98 9.76 -11.92
C ILE A 93 -1.37 8.36 -11.91
N GLN A 94 -0.34 8.11 -12.72
CA GLN A 94 0.33 6.81 -12.78
C GLN A 94 1.03 6.45 -11.47
N LEU A 95 1.63 7.44 -10.78
CA LEU A 95 2.19 7.26 -9.45
C LEU A 95 1.11 6.76 -8.48
N TRP A 96 -0.03 7.45 -8.41
CA TRP A 96 -1.13 7.06 -7.53
C TRP A 96 -1.78 5.73 -7.91
N ASP A 97 -1.98 5.46 -9.20
CA ASP A 97 -2.53 4.18 -9.67
C ASP A 97 -1.64 3.01 -9.21
N THR A 98 -0.32 3.16 -9.32
CA THR A 98 0.62 2.11 -8.89
C THR A 98 0.58 1.91 -7.36
N LEU A 99 0.43 2.99 -6.58
CA LEU A 99 0.28 2.89 -5.13
C LEU A 99 -1.04 2.20 -4.74
N LEU A 100 -2.14 2.52 -5.44
CA LEU A 100 -3.45 1.90 -5.20
C LEU A 100 -3.42 0.40 -5.49
N VAL A 101 -2.75 -0.02 -6.56
CA VAL A 101 -2.52 -1.45 -6.84
C VAL A 101 -1.75 -2.12 -5.71
N ALA A 102 -0.70 -1.49 -5.20
CA ALA A 102 0.03 -2.03 -4.06
C ALA A 102 -0.83 -2.10 -2.78
N TYR A 103 -1.70 -1.12 -2.53
CA TYR A 103 -2.63 -1.15 -1.41
C TYR A 103 -3.66 -2.28 -1.53
N ASP A 104 -4.19 -2.54 -2.72
CA ASP A 104 -5.11 -3.65 -2.96
C ASP A 104 -4.45 -4.99 -2.58
N PHE A 105 -3.23 -5.23 -3.07
CA PHE A 105 -2.45 -6.40 -2.67
C PHE A 105 -2.18 -6.45 -1.17
N MET A 106 -1.87 -5.32 -0.51
CA MET A 106 -1.68 -5.29 0.94
C MET A 106 -2.95 -5.68 1.71
N ILE A 107 -4.11 -5.23 1.26
CA ILE A 107 -5.41 -5.53 1.86
C ILE A 107 -5.73 -7.03 1.68
N GLN A 108 -5.58 -7.55 0.46
CA GLN A 108 -5.78 -8.99 0.19
C GLN A 108 -4.81 -9.87 0.98
N GLY A 109 -3.55 -9.47 1.07
CA GLY A 109 -2.56 -10.15 1.90
C GLY A 109 -2.95 -10.16 3.38
N GLY A 110 -3.50 -9.04 3.88
CA GLY A 110 -4.04 -8.93 5.23
C GLY A 110 -5.21 -9.89 5.48
N ASP A 111 -6.18 -9.96 4.58
CA ASP A 111 -7.32 -10.87 4.67
C ASP A 111 -6.87 -12.33 4.72
N HIS A 112 -5.97 -12.74 3.83
CA HIS A 112 -5.40 -14.09 3.81
C HIS A 112 -4.61 -14.38 5.08
N LYS A 113 -3.82 -13.42 5.58
CA LYS A 113 -3.06 -13.59 6.83
C LYS A 113 -3.98 -13.80 8.03
N LEU A 114 -5.08 -13.04 8.13
CA LEU A 114 -6.09 -13.22 9.18
C LEU A 114 -6.79 -14.58 9.09
N LYS A 115 -7.19 -15.00 7.88
CA LYS A 115 -7.75 -16.34 7.66
C LYS A 115 -6.77 -17.45 8.04
N GLY A 116 -5.48 -17.26 7.77
CA GLY A 116 -4.42 -18.16 8.21
C GLY A 116 -4.36 -18.28 9.74
N TYR A 117 -4.50 -17.16 10.46
CA TYR A 117 -4.59 -17.16 11.93
C TYR A 117 -5.84 -17.86 12.45
N ASP A 118 -7.00 -17.54 11.89
CA ASP A 118 -8.26 -18.18 12.28
C ASP A 118 -8.20 -19.70 12.05
N ALA A 119 -7.60 -20.13 10.94
CA ALA A 119 -7.41 -21.54 10.63
C ALA A 119 -6.57 -22.23 11.71
N ILE A 120 -5.34 -21.78 12.00
CA ILE A 120 -4.45 -22.45 12.98
C ILE A 120 -5.00 -22.43 14.42
N LEU A 121 -5.82 -21.44 14.76
CA LEU A 121 -6.48 -21.31 16.06
C LEU A 121 -7.78 -22.13 16.16
N SER A 122 -8.29 -22.64 15.03
CA SER A 122 -9.47 -23.50 15.01
C SER A 122 -9.21 -24.90 15.57
N ASN A 123 -10.30 -25.63 15.79
CA ASN A 123 -10.28 -27.05 16.16
C ASN A 123 -10.51 -27.98 14.96
N GLU A 124 -10.39 -27.47 13.73
CA GLU A 124 -10.56 -28.26 12.52
C GLU A 124 -9.36 -29.20 12.31
N THR A 125 -9.61 -30.37 11.74
CA THR A 125 -8.57 -31.38 11.49
C THR A 125 -7.57 -30.98 10.41
N ASN A 126 -7.97 -30.11 9.49
CA ASN A 126 -7.15 -29.62 8.37
C ASN A 126 -6.64 -28.18 8.61
N ARG A 127 -6.54 -27.78 9.88
CA ARG A 127 -6.25 -26.39 10.26
C ARG A 127 -4.89 -25.91 9.76
N TYR A 128 -3.89 -26.79 9.77
CA TYR A 128 -2.54 -26.44 9.35
C TYR A 128 -2.40 -26.44 7.83
N GLU A 129 -3.10 -27.31 7.11
CA GLU A 129 -3.17 -27.27 5.64
C GLU A 129 -3.87 -26.00 5.16
N THR A 130 -4.97 -25.64 5.81
CA THR A 130 -5.71 -24.40 5.51
C THR A 130 -4.84 -23.19 5.83
N GLY A 131 -4.23 -23.14 7.03
CA GLY A 131 -3.29 -22.10 7.40
C GLY A 131 -2.13 -21.97 6.40
N LEU A 132 -1.53 -23.08 5.98
CA LEU A 132 -0.45 -23.09 5.00
C LEU A 132 -0.88 -22.49 3.65
N GLN A 133 -2.08 -22.82 3.16
CA GLN A 133 -2.61 -22.25 1.92
C GLN A 133 -2.83 -20.75 2.05
N GLU A 134 -3.45 -20.30 3.14
CA GLU A 134 -3.73 -18.90 3.40
C GLU A 134 -2.45 -18.08 3.59
N PHE A 135 -1.44 -18.57 4.32
CA PHE A 135 -0.17 -17.87 4.46
C PHE A 135 0.67 -17.86 3.17
N LYS A 136 0.49 -18.83 2.27
CA LYS A 136 1.07 -18.80 0.91
C LYS A 136 0.43 -17.69 0.09
N ALA A 137 -0.90 -17.64 0.05
CA ALA A 137 -1.63 -16.59 -0.65
C ALA A 137 -1.29 -15.20 -0.08
N ALA A 138 -1.26 -15.04 1.25
CA ALA A 138 -0.88 -13.80 1.90
C ALA A 138 0.51 -13.33 1.49
N LYS A 139 1.50 -14.24 1.51
CA LYS A 139 2.88 -13.93 1.11
C LYS A 139 2.95 -13.51 -0.36
N GLU A 140 2.27 -14.21 -1.25
CA GLU A 140 2.21 -13.87 -2.68
C GLU A 140 1.67 -12.45 -2.88
N MET A 141 0.58 -12.09 -2.19
CA MET A 141 0.05 -10.72 -2.27
C MET A 141 1.06 -9.68 -1.75
N TYR A 142 1.74 -9.93 -0.63
CA TYR A 142 2.75 -9.00 -0.12
C TYR A 142 3.99 -8.88 -1.03
N ASP A 143 4.40 -9.97 -1.68
CA ASP A 143 5.48 -9.96 -2.66
C ASP A 143 5.07 -9.14 -3.90
N ASN A 144 3.84 -9.30 -4.39
CA ASN A 144 3.29 -8.51 -5.49
C ASN A 144 3.21 -7.01 -5.15
N ALA A 145 2.75 -6.68 -3.93
CA ALA A 145 2.74 -5.30 -3.43
C ALA A 145 4.17 -4.72 -3.38
N TYR A 146 5.14 -5.51 -2.92
CA TYR A 146 6.54 -5.10 -2.83
C TYR A 146 7.12 -4.83 -4.21
N GLU A 147 6.91 -5.72 -5.18
CA GLU A 147 7.37 -5.54 -6.56
C GLU A 147 6.76 -4.28 -7.18
N GLY A 148 5.45 -4.10 -7.04
CA GLY A 148 4.73 -2.91 -7.52
C GLY A 148 5.34 -1.62 -6.97
N LEU A 149 5.51 -1.53 -5.65
CA LEU A 149 6.12 -0.35 -5.01
C LEU A 149 7.59 -0.17 -5.39
N ASN A 150 8.37 -1.24 -5.50
CA ASN A 150 9.79 -1.13 -5.86
C ASN A 150 9.96 -0.57 -7.28
N ASN A 151 9.04 -0.90 -8.18
CA ASN A 151 9.03 -0.37 -9.55
C ASN A 151 8.64 1.13 -9.62
N THR A 152 7.96 1.67 -8.60
CA THR A 152 7.62 3.12 -8.54
C THR A 152 8.82 4.03 -8.29
N GLN A 153 9.97 3.49 -7.85
CA GLN A 153 11.13 4.32 -7.50
C GLN A 153 11.64 5.14 -8.69
N SER A 154 11.54 4.59 -9.90
CA SER A 154 11.88 5.29 -11.13
C SER A 154 10.95 6.49 -11.39
N LEU A 155 9.64 6.28 -11.22
CA LEU A 155 8.60 7.32 -11.36
C LEU A 155 8.84 8.46 -10.36
N PHE A 156 9.12 8.15 -9.08
CA PHE A 156 9.43 9.19 -8.08
C PHE A 156 10.69 9.98 -8.39
N SER A 157 11.69 9.36 -9.01
CA SER A 157 12.98 10.00 -9.28
C SER A 157 12.91 10.99 -10.44
N SER A 158 11.99 10.78 -11.38
CA SER A 158 11.76 11.68 -12.52
C SER A 158 10.63 12.68 -12.30
N PHE A 159 9.83 12.51 -11.24
CA PHE A 159 8.64 13.34 -11.00
C PHE A 159 9.00 14.74 -10.48
N ASP A 160 8.53 15.78 -11.18
CA ASP A 160 8.72 17.17 -10.77
C ASP A 160 7.69 17.58 -9.71
N VAL A 161 8.03 17.30 -8.46
CA VAL A 161 7.20 17.61 -7.28
C VAL A 161 6.91 19.10 -7.16
N ASN A 162 7.85 19.97 -7.52
CA ASN A 162 7.68 21.42 -7.34
C ASN A 162 6.63 21.94 -8.32
N THR A 163 6.78 21.60 -9.60
CA THR A 163 5.82 21.99 -10.64
C THR A 163 4.45 21.37 -10.35
N MET A 164 4.37 20.11 -9.89
CA MET A 164 3.09 19.52 -9.50
C MET A 164 2.43 20.26 -8.32
N SER A 165 3.20 20.65 -7.31
CA SER A 165 2.68 21.37 -6.15
C SER A 165 2.17 22.77 -6.51
N GLU A 166 2.74 23.40 -7.53
CA GLU A 166 2.23 24.67 -8.06
C GLU A 166 0.92 24.48 -8.85
N LEU A 167 0.81 23.37 -9.60
CA LEU A 167 -0.38 23.05 -10.40
C LEU A 167 -1.56 22.57 -9.55
N LEU A 168 -1.30 21.77 -8.51
CA LEU A 168 -2.30 21.17 -7.62
C LEU A 168 -1.88 21.37 -6.15
N PRO A 169 -1.98 22.59 -5.60
CA PRO A 169 -1.45 22.93 -4.27
C PRO A 169 -2.11 22.19 -3.11
N ASP A 170 -3.36 21.76 -3.28
CA ASP A 170 -4.11 21.01 -2.27
C ASP A 170 -4.02 19.48 -2.46
N ALA A 171 -3.33 19.01 -3.50
CA ALA A 171 -3.26 17.59 -3.79
C ALA A 171 -2.17 16.88 -2.98
N SER A 172 -2.51 15.71 -2.44
CA SER A 172 -1.56 14.85 -1.74
C SER A 172 -0.49 14.35 -2.73
N ILE A 173 0.79 14.62 -2.47
CA ILE A 173 1.89 14.05 -3.28
C ILE A 173 2.53 12.93 -2.49
N PRO A 174 2.53 11.67 -3.00
CA PRO A 174 3.19 10.58 -2.33
C PRO A 174 4.69 10.87 -2.18
N SER A 175 5.27 10.52 -1.03
CA SER A 175 6.69 10.75 -0.78
C SER A 175 7.49 9.45 -0.86
N LEU A 176 8.71 9.54 -1.40
CA LEU A 176 9.64 8.40 -1.42
C LEU A 176 9.96 7.89 -0.01
N VAL A 177 9.93 8.77 1.00
CA VAL A 177 10.11 8.37 2.41
C VAL A 177 8.98 7.47 2.88
N SER A 178 7.73 7.79 2.54
CA SER A 178 6.56 6.96 2.87
C SER A 178 6.61 5.62 2.14
N VAL A 179 6.96 5.61 0.85
CA VAL A 179 7.10 4.38 0.05
C VAL A 179 8.20 3.48 0.61
N ASN A 180 9.36 4.03 0.97
CA ASN A 180 10.44 3.25 1.58
C ASN A 180 10.00 2.61 2.90
N LYS A 181 9.25 3.33 3.75
CA LYS A 181 8.69 2.75 4.98
C LYS A 181 7.72 1.59 4.68
N MET A 182 6.87 1.73 3.66
CA MET A 182 5.96 0.66 3.23
C MET A 182 6.73 -0.56 2.73
N LEU A 183 7.77 -0.38 1.91
CA LEU A 183 8.64 -1.47 1.43
C LEU A 183 9.29 -2.24 2.58
N PHE A 184 9.79 -1.55 3.61
CA PHE A 184 10.33 -2.22 4.81
C PHE A 184 9.27 -3.03 5.54
N ARG A 185 8.07 -2.45 5.74
CA ARG A 185 6.97 -3.14 6.41
C ARG A 185 6.50 -4.37 5.63
N LEU A 186 6.38 -4.26 4.30
CA LEU A 186 6.00 -5.37 3.41
C LEU A 186 6.98 -6.52 3.48
N ARG A 187 8.28 -6.22 3.37
CA ARG A 187 9.35 -7.22 3.48
C ARG A 187 9.25 -7.98 4.81
N ASP A 188 9.15 -7.24 5.92
CA ASP A 188 9.06 -7.85 7.24
C ASP A 188 7.78 -8.68 7.39
N THR A 189 6.65 -8.22 6.83
CA THR A 189 5.36 -8.93 6.85
C THR A 189 5.39 -10.21 6.00
N ALA A 190 6.02 -10.19 4.83
CA ALA A 190 6.21 -11.38 3.99
C ALA A 190 7.05 -12.45 4.71
N LEU A 191 8.07 -12.03 5.48
CA LEU A 191 8.85 -12.95 6.32
C LEU A 191 8.01 -13.54 7.47
N ILE A 192 7.11 -12.77 8.09
CA ILE A 192 6.14 -13.32 9.04
C ILE A 192 5.33 -14.44 8.39
N CYS A 193 4.76 -14.19 7.20
CA CYS A 193 3.99 -15.21 6.48
C CYS A 193 4.84 -16.45 6.17
N GLN A 194 6.11 -16.29 5.77
CA GLN A 194 7.00 -17.43 5.55
C GLN A 194 7.22 -18.25 6.83
N ALA A 195 7.46 -17.60 7.97
CA ALA A 195 7.63 -18.31 9.23
C ALA A 195 6.35 -19.07 9.66
N TYR A 196 5.17 -18.53 9.37
CA TYR A 196 3.92 -19.27 9.59
C TYR A 196 3.70 -20.42 8.58
N GLN A 197 4.16 -20.29 7.33
CA GLN A 197 4.18 -21.41 6.38
C GLN A 197 5.08 -22.55 6.87
N ASP A 198 6.27 -22.22 7.36
CA ASP A 198 7.23 -23.17 7.90
C ASP A 198 6.64 -23.85 9.16
N PHE A 199 6.00 -23.09 10.05
CA PHE A 199 5.28 -23.62 11.21
C PHE A 199 4.17 -24.60 10.81
N CYS A 200 3.29 -24.22 9.88
CA CYS A 200 2.22 -25.11 9.43
C CYS A 200 2.78 -26.38 8.79
N SER A 201 3.87 -26.27 8.02
CA SER A 201 4.54 -27.42 7.39
C SER A 201 5.10 -28.38 8.45
N ALA A 202 5.70 -27.85 9.52
CA ALA A 202 6.21 -28.64 10.64
C ALA A 202 5.08 -29.39 11.36
N GLU A 203 3.95 -28.72 11.63
CA GLU A 203 2.81 -29.35 12.31
C GLU A 203 2.12 -30.41 11.43
N ILE A 204 1.98 -30.17 10.12
CA ILE A 204 1.47 -31.20 9.18
C ILE A 204 2.39 -32.44 9.18
N ALA A 205 3.72 -32.22 9.12
CA ALA A 205 4.69 -33.31 9.15
C ALA A 205 4.60 -34.10 10.45
N LYS A 206 4.47 -33.41 11.58
CA LYS A 206 4.30 -34.00 12.92
C LYS A 206 3.01 -34.81 13.04
N GLU A 207 1.90 -34.30 12.53
CA GLU A 207 0.61 -35.03 12.52
C GLU A 207 0.67 -36.27 11.63
N THR A 208 1.42 -36.21 10.52
CA THR A 208 1.57 -37.32 9.58
C THR A 208 2.53 -38.40 10.10
N SER A 209 3.66 -38.00 10.68
CA SER A 209 4.73 -38.93 11.09
C SER A 209 4.56 -39.44 12.52
N GLY A 210 3.91 -38.65 13.40
CA GLY A 210 3.89 -38.86 14.85
C GLY A 210 5.25 -38.66 15.54
N ASP A 211 6.29 -38.27 14.80
CA ASP A 211 7.64 -38.05 15.32
C ASP A 211 7.97 -36.56 15.35
N VAL A 212 7.92 -35.99 16.55
CA VAL A 212 8.24 -34.58 16.78
C VAL A 212 9.72 -34.26 16.53
N ASN A 213 10.61 -35.25 16.54
CA ASN A 213 12.05 -35.06 16.37
C ASN A 213 12.53 -35.31 14.94
N SER A 214 11.61 -35.62 14.02
CA SER A 214 11.97 -35.85 12.63
C SER A 214 12.51 -34.57 11.99
N THR A 215 13.40 -34.73 11.01
CA THR A 215 14.00 -33.61 10.29
C THR A 215 12.93 -32.74 9.61
N GLU A 216 11.87 -33.37 9.09
CA GLU A 216 10.73 -32.72 8.44
C GLU A 216 9.91 -31.83 9.39
N VAL A 217 10.02 -32.04 10.70
CA VAL A 217 9.43 -31.17 11.73
C VAL A 217 10.44 -30.12 12.20
N GLN A 218 11.66 -30.56 12.55
CA GLN A 218 12.64 -29.73 13.22
C GLN A 218 13.27 -28.66 12.31
N GLU A 219 13.56 -28.98 11.05
CA GLU A 219 14.14 -28.00 10.12
C GLU A 219 13.22 -26.79 9.87
N PRO A 220 11.95 -26.95 9.44
CA PRO A 220 11.06 -25.82 9.22
C PRO A 220 10.76 -25.06 10.52
N LEU A 221 10.57 -25.74 11.66
CA LEU A 221 10.33 -25.06 12.94
C LEU A 221 11.53 -24.21 13.37
N ASN A 222 12.75 -24.71 13.20
CA ASN A 222 13.98 -23.94 13.47
C ASN A 222 14.15 -22.76 12.52
N ALA A 223 13.79 -22.92 11.24
CA ALA A 223 13.80 -21.85 10.25
C ALA A 223 12.82 -20.73 10.63
N ALA A 224 11.56 -21.07 10.93
CA ALA A 224 10.51 -20.16 11.37
C ALA A 224 10.95 -19.37 12.61
N THR A 225 11.44 -20.08 13.63
CA THR A 225 11.90 -19.50 14.89
C THR A 225 13.08 -18.55 14.69
N THR A 226 14.06 -18.96 13.88
CA THR A 226 15.24 -18.13 13.58
C THR A 226 14.86 -16.87 12.84
N MET A 227 13.91 -16.97 11.90
CA MET A 227 13.38 -15.83 11.16
C MET A 227 12.67 -14.85 12.09
N MET A 228 11.77 -15.35 12.95
CA MET A 228 11.01 -14.53 13.89
C MET A 228 11.93 -13.82 14.90
N LYS A 229 12.97 -14.48 15.41
CA LYS A 229 13.96 -13.84 16.29
C LYS A 229 14.66 -12.65 15.63
N LYS A 230 14.92 -12.70 14.33
CA LYS A 230 15.52 -11.58 13.58
C LYS A 230 14.56 -10.42 13.40
N LEU A 231 13.25 -10.67 13.47
CA LEU A 231 12.19 -9.67 13.30
C LEU A 231 11.78 -8.98 14.61
N ILE A 232 12.15 -9.51 15.78
CA ILE A 232 11.89 -8.90 17.10
C ILE A 232 12.28 -7.41 17.16
N PRO A 233 13.46 -6.97 16.65
CA PRO A 233 13.83 -5.55 16.67
C PRO A 233 13.03 -4.68 15.68
N SER A 234 12.20 -5.26 14.80
CA SER A 234 11.42 -4.49 13.82
C SER A 234 10.39 -3.63 14.54
N PRO A 235 10.33 -2.31 14.27
CA PRO A 235 9.31 -1.44 14.86
C PRO A 235 7.90 -1.69 14.31
N TYR A 236 7.76 -2.54 13.29
CA TYR A 236 6.48 -2.79 12.61
C TYR A 236 5.88 -4.15 12.94
N VAL A 237 6.71 -5.18 13.07
CA VAL A 237 6.26 -6.58 13.30
C VAL A 237 6.89 -7.21 14.54
N GLY A 238 7.69 -6.47 15.31
CA GLY A 238 8.43 -7.00 16.46
C GLY A 238 7.55 -7.68 17.50
N GLN A 239 6.40 -7.07 17.84
CA GLN A 239 5.44 -7.65 18.78
C GLN A 239 4.87 -8.99 18.29
N GLU A 240 4.54 -9.07 17.01
CA GLU A 240 4.04 -10.31 16.39
C GLU A 240 5.11 -11.40 16.38
N ALA A 241 6.36 -11.02 16.07
CA ALA A 241 7.50 -11.92 16.09
C ALA A 241 7.84 -12.43 17.51
N GLU A 242 7.73 -11.57 18.53
CA GLU A 242 7.88 -11.95 19.94
C GLU A 242 6.81 -12.94 20.39
N LEU A 243 5.54 -12.68 20.03
CA LEU A 243 4.42 -13.58 20.34
C LEU A 243 4.62 -14.96 19.70
N PHE A 244 5.01 -15.00 18.42
CA PHE A 244 5.30 -16.26 17.73
C PHE A 244 6.42 -17.05 18.42
N ALA A 245 7.54 -16.39 18.72
CA ALA A 245 8.67 -17.04 19.36
C ALA A 245 8.26 -17.66 20.71
N ASN A 246 7.43 -16.98 21.49
CA ASN A 246 6.96 -17.51 22.76
C ASN A 246 6.08 -18.77 22.62
N ILE A 247 5.35 -18.92 21.50
CA ILE A 247 4.48 -20.08 21.22
C ILE A 247 5.30 -21.29 20.77
N THR A 248 6.33 -21.10 19.94
CA THR A 248 7.13 -22.23 19.42
C THR A 248 8.15 -22.80 20.40
N PHE A 249 8.37 -22.15 21.55
CA PHE A 249 9.30 -22.60 22.60
C PHE A 249 8.64 -23.28 23.81
N THR A 250 7.30 -23.33 23.87
CA THR A 250 6.52 -24.08 24.87
C THR A 250 6.17 -25.46 24.36
#